data_AF-A0AA88V1W3-F1
#
_entry.id   AF-A0AA88V1W3-F1
#
_cell.length_a   1.000
_cell.length_b   1.000
_cell.length_c   1.000
_cell.angle_alpha   90.00
_cell.angle_beta   90.00
_cell.angle_gamma   90.00
#
_symmetry.space_group_name_H-M   'P 1'
#
loop_
_entity.id
_entity.type
_entity.pdbx_description
1 polymer ?
#
loop_
_entity_poly.entity_id
_entity_poly.type
_entity_poly.pdbx_seq_one_letter_code
_entity_poly.pdbx_strand_id
1 'polypeptide(L)'
;MKVARKLALTTGGVKKPHLFRLRIVALQEIQKSSAVAALQEAAEAYLVGLFEDTNLCATHAKRVTIMPKYIQLARSFRAGCAVLDAPEAAAQEKFNDKSYGI
;
A
#
# COMPACT_ATOMS: atom_id res chain seq x y z
N MET A 1 -5.78 0.30 -57.32
CA MET A 1 -4.36 -0.07 -57.12
C MET A 1 -3.89 0.33 -55.71
N LYS A 2 -4.01 -0.56 -54.70
CA LYS A 2 -3.08 -0.72 -53.57
C LYS A 2 -3.57 -1.82 -52.59
N VAL A 3 -2.96 -2.98 -52.78
CA VAL A 3 -2.63 -4.09 -51.89
C VAL A 3 -3.02 -3.98 -50.40
N ALA A 4 -3.64 -5.04 -49.87
CA ALA A 4 -3.38 -5.54 -48.51
C ALA A 4 -3.29 -7.07 -48.55
N ARG A 5 -2.10 -7.59 -48.25
CA ARG A 5 -1.70 -8.98 -48.45
C ARG A 5 -2.30 -9.87 -47.37
N LYS A 6 -2.79 -11.03 -47.81
CA LYS A 6 -3.25 -12.18 -47.03
C LYS A 6 -2.22 -12.54 -45.95
N LEU A 7 -2.55 -12.34 -44.68
CA LEU A 7 -1.77 -12.92 -43.57
C LEU A 7 -2.28 -14.35 -43.37
N ALA A 8 -1.63 -15.28 -44.05
CA ALA A 8 -1.77 -16.70 -43.77
C ALA A 8 -1.36 -16.95 -42.31
N LEU A 9 -2.22 -17.57 -41.51
CA LEU A 9 -1.79 -18.23 -40.28
C LEU A 9 -0.96 -19.44 -40.70
N THR A 10 0.33 -19.23 -40.93
CA THR A 10 1.30 -20.30 -41.06
C THR A 10 1.65 -20.77 -39.65
N THR A 11 1.10 -21.92 -39.26
CA THR A 11 1.52 -22.67 -38.08
C THR A 11 2.95 -23.14 -38.29
N GLY A 12 3.92 -22.38 -37.80
CA GLY A 12 5.33 -22.78 -37.85
C GLY A 12 6.24 -21.67 -37.32
N GLY A 13 7.04 -22.00 -36.29
CA GLY A 13 8.18 -21.18 -35.89
C GLY A 13 8.13 -20.66 -34.45
N VAL A 14 8.89 -21.34 -33.59
CA VAL A 14 9.49 -20.92 -32.31
C VAL A 14 8.98 -19.59 -31.74
N LYS A 15 8.23 -19.70 -30.64
CA LYS A 15 7.80 -18.60 -29.77
C LYS A 15 8.97 -17.64 -29.51
N LYS A 16 8.90 -16.45 -30.10
CA LYS A 16 9.85 -15.34 -29.88
C LYS A 16 9.79 -14.92 -28.40
N PRO A 17 10.81 -15.21 -27.58
CA PRO A 17 10.73 -15.04 -26.12
C PRO A 17 10.68 -13.56 -25.68
N HIS A 18 11.14 -12.64 -26.52
CA HIS A 18 11.21 -11.21 -26.19
C HIS A 18 9.84 -10.54 -26.11
N LEU A 19 8.90 -10.88 -27.00
CA LEU A 19 7.54 -10.32 -26.98
C LEU A 19 6.72 -10.85 -25.81
N PHE A 20 6.95 -12.11 -25.41
CA PHE A 20 6.35 -12.65 -24.19
C PHE A 20 6.87 -11.87 -22.98
N ARG A 21 8.19 -11.72 -22.84
CA ARG A 21 8.82 -10.92 -21.77
C ARG A 21 8.31 -9.48 -21.73
N LEU A 22 8.20 -8.80 -22.86
CA LEU A 22 7.63 -7.45 -22.93
C LEU A 22 6.18 -7.41 -22.45
N ARG A 23 5.36 -8.42 -22.80
CA ARG A 23 3.95 -8.50 -22.41
C ARG A 23 3.77 -8.81 -20.92
N ILE A 24 4.51 -9.76 -20.35
CA ILE A 24 4.45 -10.04 -18.91
C ILE A 24 5.01 -8.88 -18.08
N VAL A 25 6.09 -8.24 -18.52
CA VAL A 25 6.62 -7.04 -17.84
C VAL A 25 5.60 -5.89 -17.89
N ALA A 26 4.97 -5.61 -19.03
CA ALA A 26 3.94 -4.58 -19.12
C ALA A 26 2.73 -4.86 -18.20
N LEU A 27 2.28 -6.11 -18.09
CA LEU A 27 1.22 -6.49 -17.16
C LEU A 27 1.65 -6.38 -15.69
N GLN A 28 2.91 -6.70 -15.39
CA GLN A 28 3.48 -6.54 -14.06
C GLN A 28 3.59 -5.05 -13.66
N GLU A 29 3.96 -4.17 -14.58
CA GLU A 29 4.04 -2.73 -14.32
C GLU A 29 2.65 -2.13 -14.04
N ILE A 30 1.60 -2.61 -14.69
CA ILE A 30 0.22 -2.21 -14.40
C ILE A 30 -0.20 -2.62 -12.98
N GLN A 31 0.17 -3.84 -12.56
CA GLN A 31 -0.09 -4.32 -11.19
C GLN A 31 0.69 -3.54 -10.13
N LYS A 32 1.96 -3.20 -10.42
CA LYS A 32 2.79 -2.40 -9.52
C LYS A 32 2.25 -0.98 -9.35
N SER A 33 1.87 -0.32 -10.45
CA SER A 33 1.34 1.05 -10.38
C SER A 33 0.00 1.10 -9.66
N SER A 34 -0.87 0.10 -9.83
CA SER A 34 -2.11 -0.01 -9.06
C SER A 34 -1.86 -0.29 -7.58
N ALA A 35 -0.85 -1.11 -7.25
CA ALA A 35 -0.49 -1.39 -5.85
C ALA A 35 0.01 -0.13 -5.12
N VAL A 36 0.83 0.70 -5.79
CA VAL A 36 1.29 1.98 -5.23
C VAL A 36 0.12 2.94 -5.00
N ALA A 37 -0.81 3.03 -5.96
CA ALA A 37 -1.99 3.88 -5.80
C ALA A 37 -2.86 3.45 -4.62
N ALA A 38 -3.10 2.15 -4.45
CA ALA A 38 -3.86 1.61 -3.32
C ALA A 38 -3.18 1.88 -1.96
N LEU A 39 -1.84 1.75 -1.89
CA LEU A 39 -1.09 2.07 -0.67
C LEU A 39 -1.13 3.56 -0.35
N GLN A 40 -1.11 4.42 -1.37
CA GLN A 40 -1.23 5.86 -1.17
C GLN A 40 -2.61 6.21 -0.59
N GLU A 41 -3.68 5.68 -1.17
CA GLU A 41 -5.04 5.92 -0.69
C GLU A 41 -5.23 5.43 0.76
N ALA A 42 -4.72 4.24 1.08
CA ALA A 42 -4.73 3.71 2.44
C ALA A 42 -3.91 4.57 3.41
N ALA A 43 -2.74 5.06 2.99
CA ALA A 43 -1.89 5.93 3.81
C ALA A 43 -2.54 7.29 4.06
N GLU A 44 -3.19 7.89 3.05
CA GLU A 44 -3.93 9.15 3.19
C GLU A 44 -5.11 8.98 4.15
N ALA A 45 -5.90 7.91 4.00
CA ALA A 45 -7.00 7.62 4.91
C ALA A 45 -6.53 7.43 6.37
N TYR A 46 -5.43 6.70 6.57
CA TYR A 46 -4.84 6.50 7.89
C TYR A 46 -4.36 7.81 8.54
N LEU A 47 -3.67 8.66 7.76
CA LEU A 47 -3.17 9.94 8.26
C LEU A 47 -4.32 10.89 8.60
N VAL A 48 -5.35 10.97 7.75
CA VAL A 48 -6.55 11.79 8.00
C VAL A 48 -7.23 11.37 9.30
N GLY A 49 -7.50 10.07 9.49
CA GLY A 49 -8.11 9.56 10.73
C GLY A 49 -7.24 9.78 11.97
N LEU A 50 -5.91 9.68 11.84
CA LEU A 50 -4.99 9.97 12.95
C LEU A 50 -5.00 11.46 13.32
N PHE A 51 -5.11 12.35 12.34
CA PHE A 51 -5.21 13.80 12.59
C PHE A 51 -6.55 14.20 13.20
N GLU A 52 -7.64 13.53 12.86
CA GLU A 52 -8.94 13.69 13.52
C GLU A 52 -8.86 13.38 15.02
N ASP A 53 -8.30 12.22 15.38
CA ASP A 53 -8.09 11.85 16.79
C ASP A 53 -7.16 12.79 17.53
N THR A 54 -6.09 13.21 16.86
CA THR A 54 -5.12 14.14 17.43
C THR A 54 -5.75 15.50 17.69
N ASN A 55 -6.67 15.94 16.81
CA ASN A 55 -7.42 17.18 16.98
C ASN A 55 -8.42 17.08 18.15
N LEU A 56 -9.11 15.95 18.31
CA LEU A 56 -9.96 15.68 19.48
C LEU A 56 -9.14 15.72 20.78
N CYS A 57 -7.94 15.14 20.77
CA CYS A 57 -7.03 15.19 21.91
C CYS A 57 -6.53 16.61 22.23
N ALA A 58 -6.25 17.42 21.20
CA ALA A 58 -5.82 18.80 21.38
C ALA A 58 -6.94 19.69 21.95
N THR A 59 -8.16 19.56 21.40
CA THR A 59 -9.35 20.30 21.85
C THR A 59 -9.76 19.91 23.27
N HIS A 60 -9.61 18.64 23.66
CA HIS A 60 -9.79 18.20 25.05
C HIS A 60 -8.89 18.97 26.03
N ALA A 61 -7.66 19.30 25.62
CA ALA A 61 -6.72 20.11 26.39
C ALA A 61 -6.90 21.64 26.21
N LYS A 62 -8.02 22.09 25.61
CA LYS A 62 -8.30 23.50 25.26
C LYS A 62 -7.23 24.13 24.35
N ARG A 63 -6.60 23.34 23.48
CA ARG A 63 -5.63 23.78 22.47
C ARG A 63 -6.21 23.60 21.07
N VAL A 64 -5.88 24.52 20.16
CA VAL A 64 -6.22 24.43 18.73
C VAL A 64 -5.03 23.92 17.91
N THR A 65 -3.82 24.02 18.45
CA THR A 65 -2.59 23.59 17.78
C THR A 65 -2.30 22.11 18.04
N ILE A 66 -2.04 21.37 16.96
CA ILE A 66 -1.57 19.99 17.03
C ILE A 66 -0.10 19.99 17.47
N MET A 67 0.22 19.16 18.47
CA MET A 67 1.55 19.03 19.04
C MET A 67 1.95 17.54 19.05
N PRO A 68 3.23 17.17 18.85
CA PRO A 68 3.66 15.77 18.75
C PRO A 68 3.23 14.89 19.92
N LYS A 69 3.08 15.45 21.14
CA LYS A 69 2.58 14.70 22.31
C LYS A 69 1.15 14.16 22.11
N TYR A 70 0.30 14.85 21.36
CA TYR A 70 -1.08 14.43 21.10
C TYR A 70 -1.12 13.33 20.03
N ILE A 71 -0.21 13.37 19.06
CA ILE A 71 -0.06 12.31 18.06
C ILE A 71 0.42 11.02 18.73
N GLN A 72 1.41 11.13 19.63
CA GLN A 72 1.90 9.99 20.42
C GLN A 72 0.76 9.38 21.24
N LEU A 73 -0.02 10.21 21.91
CA LEU A 73 -1.18 9.77 22.68
C LEU A 73 -2.27 9.11 21.82
N ALA A 74 -2.65 9.72 20.69
CA ALA A 74 -3.63 9.15 19.75
C ALA A 74 -3.17 7.80 19.18
N ARG A 75 -1.87 7.67 18.84
CA ARG A 75 -1.28 6.40 18.42
C ARG A 75 -1.31 5.35 19.53
N SER A 76 -1.03 5.74 20.78
CA SER A 76 -1.13 4.84 21.93
C SER A 76 -2.56 4.36 22.17
N PHE A 77 -3.56 5.23 22.00
CA PHE A 77 -4.97 4.84 22.09
C PHE A 77 -5.38 3.87 20.98
N ARG A 78 -4.98 4.13 19.73
CA ARG A 78 -5.24 3.21 18.61
C ARG A 78 -4.53 1.87 18.77
N ALA A 79 -3.26 1.87 19.19
CA ALA A 79 -2.50 0.64 19.46
C ALA A 79 -3.08 -0.17 20.63
N GLY A 80 -3.63 0.50 21.65
CA GLY A 80 -4.34 -0.16 22.75
C GLY A 80 -5.71 -0.72 22.35
N CYS A 81 -6.34 -0.19 21.30
CA CYS A 81 -7.66 -0.59 20.81
C CYS A 81 -7.62 -1.50 19.56
N ALA A 82 -6.43 -1.85 19.04
CA ALA A 82 -6.22 -2.59 17.78
C ALA A 82 -6.66 -4.08 17.82
N VAL A 83 -7.84 -4.37 18.35
CA VAL A 83 -8.50 -5.68 18.29
C VAL A 83 -9.55 -5.73 17.17
N LEU A 84 -9.94 -4.61 16.53
CA LEU A 84 -11.10 -4.60 15.62
C LEU A 84 -10.85 -4.22 14.16
N ASP A 85 -9.64 -3.85 13.74
CA ASP A 85 -9.32 -3.60 12.32
C ASP A 85 -8.42 -4.70 11.74
N ALA A 86 -8.83 -5.97 11.89
CA ALA A 86 -8.19 -7.09 11.21
C ALA A 86 -9.00 -7.51 9.97
N PRO A 87 -8.66 -7.03 8.77
CA PRO A 87 -8.82 -7.83 7.56
C PRO A 87 -7.53 -8.64 7.35
N GLU A 88 -7.62 -9.93 7.64
CA GLU A 88 -7.02 -11.04 6.89
C GLU A 88 -5.63 -10.79 6.24
N ALA A 89 -4.55 -11.04 6.99
CA ALA A 89 -3.39 -11.84 6.53
C ALA A 89 -2.27 -11.83 7.58
N ALA A 90 -1.85 -13.02 7.96
CA ALA A 90 -0.70 -13.29 8.82
C ALA A 90 0.61 -12.76 8.22
N ALA A 91 1.44 -12.12 9.06
CA ALA A 91 2.91 -12.30 9.12
C ALA A 91 3.54 -11.23 10.03
N GLN A 92 3.39 -11.37 11.34
CA GLN A 92 4.43 -10.89 12.26
C GLN A 92 5.16 -12.10 12.79
N GLU A 93 6.15 -12.49 11.99
CA GLU A 93 7.23 -13.33 12.43
C GLU A 93 7.83 -12.68 13.70
N LYS A 94 7.80 -13.45 14.78
CA LYS A 94 8.50 -13.17 16.03
C LYS A 94 10.00 -13.11 15.72
N PHE A 95 10.50 -11.93 15.43
CA PHE A 95 11.93 -11.65 15.27
C PHE A 95 12.09 -10.17 15.66
N ASN A 96 12.64 -9.78 16.82
CA ASN A 96 13.76 -10.33 17.55
C ASN A 96 13.70 -9.82 19.00
N ASP A 97 14.41 -10.56 19.84
CA ASP A 97 14.36 -10.66 21.28
C ASP A 97 14.67 -9.39 22.09
N LYS A 98 14.30 -9.51 23.36
CA LYS A 98 14.66 -8.68 24.51
C LYS A 98 16.12 -8.24 24.44
N SER A 99 16.37 -6.94 24.32
CA SER A 99 17.41 -6.25 25.10
C SER A 99 17.36 -4.78 24.74
N TYR A 100 17.09 -3.92 25.72
CA TYR A 100 17.78 -2.65 25.97
C TYR A 100 17.00 -1.96 27.10
N GLY A 101 17.10 -2.59 28.27
CA GLY A 101 17.06 -1.91 29.55
C GLY A 101 18.39 -2.18 30.23
N ILE A 102 19.30 -1.21 30.16
CA ILE A 102 20.09 -0.64 31.27
C ILE A 102 20.23 0.85 30.93
#